data_AF-A0A7X5Y8A3-F1
#
_entry.id   AF-A0A7X5Y8A3-F1
#
_cell.length_a   1.000
_cell.length_b   1.000
_cell.length_c   1.000
_cell.angle_alpha   90.00
_cell.angle_beta   90.00
_cell.angle_gamma   90.00
#
_symmetry.space_group_name_H-M   'P 1'
#
loop_
_entity.id
_entity.type
_entity.pdbx_description
1 polymer ?
#
loop_
_entity_poly.entity_id
_entity_poly.type
_entity_poly.pdbx_seq_one_letter_code
_entity_poly.pdbx_strand_id
1 'polypeptide(L)'
;MKFKYIFNLLLLVTVVACNDEDKLYPRSEDASSISRFEFPQGNSTWDQDLEEIANTFGTIPIYTAFDSLDLNQAWSGTYTIKYRGEPLSDDYAAFYSNFMKSQVFVFLKPELCKGVLPNYIYLVDDLRMTGGFSGGFAPLACYWDGLDYWGFSFRAKEENLAYIEYPNGLIIKPYKPYDLPKTSWEYKARRTVILQNILAKMVNKGKIAIPSEFQSGGDFDYSQKYSTTVSAENYYMKLGYPGNMVPTAYNFTNPSGTIDAKTNFANYLKLGLRYTRDSVLIKYPQEKYPLIIRYYDSTVKYMKDKYSWDITQMAELPAIIGKNE
;
A
#
# COMPACT_ATOMS: atom_id res chain seq x y z
N MET A 1 39.84 48.27 -31.58
CA MET A 1 38.45 47.78 -31.77
C MET A 1 38.51 46.32 -32.22
N LYS A 2 38.09 45.41 -31.33
CA LYS A 2 37.71 43.99 -31.50
C LYS A 2 38.08 43.27 -32.81
N PHE A 3 39.15 42.46 -32.80
CA PHE A 3 39.30 41.32 -33.72
C PHE A 3 38.51 40.13 -33.16
N LYS A 4 37.50 39.68 -33.91
CA LYS A 4 36.63 38.56 -33.55
C LYS A 4 37.36 37.24 -33.77
N TYR A 5 37.32 36.44 -32.71
CA TYR A 5 37.67 35.03 -32.59
C TYR A 5 37.16 34.16 -33.74
N ILE A 6 37.97 33.16 -34.14
CA ILE A 6 37.63 31.73 -34.09
C ILE A 6 38.95 30.96 -34.23
N PHE A 7 39.35 30.26 -33.17
CA PHE A 7 40.49 29.35 -33.16
C PHE A 7 40.05 28.07 -32.42
N ASN A 8 40.61 26.95 -32.86
CA ASN A 8 40.59 25.60 -32.30
C ASN A 8 39.42 24.67 -32.64
N LEU A 9 39.58 24.11 -33.83
CA LEU A 9 39.39 22.70 -34.16
C LEU A 9 40.26 21.81 -33.26
N LEU A 10 39.69 21.05 -32.31
CA LEU A 10 40.35 19.87 -31.70
C LEU A 10 39.35 18.98 -30.94
N LEU A 11 39.46 17.68 -31.21
CA LEU A 11 38.90 16.51 -30.51
C LEU A 11 37.38 16.26 -30.59
N LEU A 12 36.99 15.49 -31.62
CA LEU A 12 35.79 14.66 -31.63
C LEU A 12 36.17 13.27 -32.14
N VAL A 13 36.83 12.48 -31.28
CA VAL A 13 37.03 11.05 -31.48
C VAL A 13 36.78 10.35 -30.14
N THR A 14 35.99 9.27 -30.25
CA THR A 14 35.65 8.21 -29.27
C THR A 14 34.71 8.54 -28.11
N VAL A 15 33.42 8.34 -28.35
CA VAL A 15 32.60 7.40 -27.57
C VAL A 15 31.61 6.71 -28.52
N VAL A 16 32.12 5.76 -29.31
CA VAL A 16 31.31 4.60 -29.68
C VAL A 16 31.40 3.69 -28.47
N ALA A 17 30.55 3.96 -27.47
CA ALA A 17 30.21 2.93 -26.52
C ALA A 17 29.39 1.91 -27.31
N CYS A 18 29.97 0.75 -27.59
CA CYS A 18 29.21 -0.43 -27.97
C CYS A 18 28.18 -0.65 -26.86
N ASN A 19 26.92 -0.27 -27.11
CA ASN A 19 25.80 -0.71 -26.30
C ASN A 19 25.52 -2.17 -26.64
N ASP A 20 26.37 -3.08 -26.16
CA ASP A 20 25.86 -4.36 -25.72
C ASP A 20 25.26 -4.09 -24.35
N GLU A 21 24.00 -3.64 -24.36
CA GLU A 21 23.13 -3.85 -23.21
C GLU A 21 22.99 -5.36 -23.10
N ASP A 22 23.87 -5.98 -22.31
CA ASP A 22 23.68 -7.35 -21.87
C ASP A 22 22.24 -7.45 -21.39
N LYS A 23 21.45 -8.24 -22.12
CA LYS A 23 20.06 -8.51 -21.79
C LYS A 23 20.02 -8.89 -20.32
N LEU A 24 19.49 -8.01 -19.48
CA LEU A 24 19.18 -8.33 -18.09
C LEU A 24 18.31 -9.58 -18.12
N TYR A 25 18.90 -10.72 -17.77
CA TYR A 25 18.20 -12.00 -17.76
C TYR A 25 17.04 -11.89 -16.77
N PRO A 26 15.88 -12.50 -17.08
CA PRO A 26 14.75 -12.49 -16.16
C PRO A 26 15.17 -13.05 -14.80
N ARG A 27 14.59 -12.45 -13.75
CA ARG A 27 14.63 -12.92 -12.36
C ARG A 27 14.53 -14.45 -12.34
N SER A 28 15.44 -15.14 -11.64
CA SER A 28 15.33 -16.58 -11.43
C SER A 28 13.94 -16.91 -10.88
N GLU A 29 13.44 -18.11 -11.19
CA GLU A 29 12.12 -18.52 -10.72
C GLU A 29 12.07 -18.70 -9.20
N ASP A 30 13.22 -18.95 -8.56
CA ASP A 30 13.38 -19.03 -7.12
C ASP A 30 13.75 -17.66 -6.53
N ALA A 31 12.78 -17.00 -5.88
CA ALA A 31 12.99 -15.70 -5.25
C ALA A 31 14.15 -15.72 -4.22
N SER A 32 14.37 -16.84 -3.52
CA SER A 32 15.42 -16.97 -2.50
C SER A 32 16.83 -16.91 -3.11
N SER A 33 17.00 -17.44 -4.33
CA SER A 33 18.31 -17.54 -5.01
C SER A 33 18.93 -16.19 -5.41
N ILE A 34 18.18 -15.08 -5.36
CA ILE A 34 18.66 -13.71 -5.63
C ILE A 34 18.44 -12.80 -4.41
N SER A 35 18.01 -13.36 -3.27
CA SER A 35 17.79 -12.61 -2.05
C SER A 35 19.10 -12.06 -1.48
N ARG A 36 19.05 -10.85 -0.93
CA ARG A 36 20.13 -10.26 -0.12
C ARG A 36 20.20 -10.86 1.29
N PHE A 37 19.16 -11.58 1.67
CA PHE A 37 19.00 -12.22 2.97
C PHE A 37 18.91 -13.73 2.77
N GLU A 38 19.48 -14.49 3.70
CA GLU A 38 19.14 -15.89 3.85
C GLU A 38 17.64 -16.01 4.13
N PHE A 39 16.96 -16.92 3.43
CA PHE A 39 15.52 -17.10 3.52
C PHE A 39 15.12 -18.57 3.24
N PRO A 40 14.24 -19.19 4.05
CA PRO A 40 13.62 -18.65 5.27
C PRO A 40 14.65 -18.31 6.35
N GLN A 41 14.34 -17.37 7.26
CA GLN A 41 15.26 -16.88 8.30
C GLN A 41 15.26 -17.78 9.55
N GLY A 42 14.49 -18.87 9.52
CA GLY A 42 14.29 -19.84 10.59
C GLY A 42 13.75 -21.17 10.05
N ASN A 43 13.45 -22.10 10.96
CA ASN A 43 12.94 -23.44 10.65
C ASN A 43 11.67 -23.81 11.44
N SER A 44 10.99 -22.81 12.01
CA SER A 44 9.70 -22.96 12.66
C SER A 44 8.60 -23.28 11.65
N THR A 45 7.47 -23.81 12.13
CA THR A 45 6.34 -24.15 11.27
C THR A 45 5.76 -22.94 10.53
N TRP A 46 5.77 -21.77 11.15
CA TRP A 46 5.27 -20.52 10.54
C TRP A 46 6.25 -19.91 9.51
N ASP A 47 7.50 -20.38 9.43
CA ASP A 47 8.43 -19.98 8.36
C ASP A 47 7.97 -20.51 7.00
N GLN A 48 7.36 -21.70 6.99
CA GLN A 48 6.80 -22.33 5.77
C GLN A 48 5.67 -21.48 5.15
N ASP A 49 4.88 -20.80 5.99
CA ASP A 49 3.84 -19.88 5.52
C ASP A 49 4.44 -18.67 4.78
N LEU A 50 5.57 -18.15 5.24
CA LEU A 50 6.29 -17.05 4.59
C LEU A 50 6.99 -17.52 3.32
N GLU A 51 7.52 -18.74 3.32
CA GLU A 51 8.12 -19.38 2.15
C GLU A 51 7.10 -19.60 1.04
N GLU A 52 5.90 -20.08 1.38
CA GLU A 52 4.80 -20.21 0.42
C GLU A 52 4.41 -18.86 -0.19
N ILE A 53 4.36 -17.79 0.61
CA ILE A 53 4.15 -16.43 0.10
C ILE A 53 5.24 -16.04 -0.89
N ALA A 54 6.51 -16.26 -0.53
CA ALA A 54 7.64 -15.91 -1.39
C ALA A 54 7.61 -16.65 -2.72
N ASN A 55 7.38 -17.97 -2.70
CA ASN A 55 7.30 -18.81 -3.89
C ASN A 55 6.10 -18.47 -4.77
N THR A 56 4.96 -18.15 -4.15
CA THR A 56 3.72 -17.86 -4.89
C THR A 56 3.72 -16.46 -5.50
N PHE A 57 4.21 -15.46 -4.76
CA PHE A 57 4.05 -14.04 -5.11
C PHE A 57 5.36 -13.35 -5.53
N GLY A 58 6.51 -14.00 -5.39
CA GLY A 58 7.82 -13.45 -5.74
C GLY A 58 8.25 -12.27 -4.87
N THR A 59 7.71 -12.15 -3.65
CA THR A 59 8.07 -11.13 -2.66
C THR A 59 8.50 -11.81 -1.37
N ILE A 60 9.64 -11.43 -0.81
CA ILE A 60 10.28 -12.16 0.28
C ILE A 60 10.00 -11.45 1.61
N PRO A 61 9.29 -12.09 2.56
CA PRO A 61 9.09 -11.52 3.89
C PRO A 61 10.38 -11.57 4.72
N ILE A 62 10.78 -10.44 5.31
CA ILE A 62 11.98 -10.28 6.15
C ILE A 62 11.53 -9.84 7.54
N TYR A 63 11.90 -10.56 8.60
CA TYR A 63 11.36 -10.38 9.96
C TYR A 63 12.42 -10.38 11.08
N THR A 64 13.61 -10.96 10.86
CA THR A 64 14.71 -10.98 11.84
C THR A 64 16.03 -10.42 11.32
N ALA A 65 16.36 -10.68 10.04
CA ALA A 65 17.67 -10.35 9.49
C ALA A 65 17.75 -8.96 8.82
N PHE A 66 17.20 -7.92 9.42
CA PHE A 66 17.33 -6.54 8.93
C PHE A 66 17.86 -5.59 10.01
N ASP A 67 18.45 -4.48 9.58
CA ASP A 67 18.87 -3.42 10.48
C ASP A 67 18.36 -2.02 10.05
N SER A 68 18.87 -0.98 10.73
CA SER A 68 18.51 0.40 10.40
C SER A 68 19.02 0.86 9.03
N LEU A 69 20.11 0.31 8.51
CA LEU A 69 20.59 0.64 7.17
C LEU A 69 19.59 0.14 6.14
N ASP A 70 19.09 -1.08 6.29
CA ASP A 70 18.10 -1.67 5.41
C ASP A 70 16.81 -0.85 5.34
N LEU A 71 16.30 -0.41 6.50
CA LEU A 71 15.11 0.44 6.60
C LEU A 71 15.30 1.86 6.04
N ASN A 72 16.52 2.24 5.63
CA ASN A 72 16.83 3.60 5.15
C ASN A 72 17.52 3.60 3.78
N GLN A 73 17.47 2.50 3.05
CA GLN A 73 18.03 2.43 1.69
C GLN A 73 17.26 3.35 0.73
N ALA A 74 18.01 4.09 -0.09
CA ALA A 74 17.51 5.15 -0.97
C ALA A 74 18.31 5.20 -2.27
N TRP A 75 17.65 5.56 -3.39
CA TRP A 75 18.32 5.79 -4.69
C TRP A 75 19.28 7.00 -4.67
N SER A 76 19.06 7.98 -3.80
CA SER A 76 19.89 9.20 -3.68
C SER A 76 20.06 9.59 -2.21
N GLY A 77 21.25 10.11 -1.86
CA GLY A 77 21.69 10.34 -0.49
C GLY A 77 20.84 11.27 0.38
N THR A 78 21.01 11.05 1.69
CA THR A 78 20.49 11.75 2.89
C THR A 78 18.98 12.02 2.91
N TYR A 79 18.19 11.02 3.29
CA TYR A 79 16.89 11.31 3.89
C TYR A 79 17.08 12.07 5.21
N THR A 80 16.42 13.22 5.34
CA THR A 80 16.28 13.91 6.64
C THR A 80 15.45 13.08 7.62
N ILE A 81 14.56 12.23 7.10
CA ILE A 81 13.69 11.33 7.89
C ILE A 81 14.37 9.96 7.96
N LYS A 82 14.69 9.52 9.17
CA LYS A 82 15.22 8.17 9.42
C LYS A 82 14.16 7.25 9.99
N TYR A 83 14.13 6.03 9.47
CA TYR A 83 13.28 4.95 9.94
C TYR A 83 14.02 4.07 10.94
N ARG A 84 13.28 3.54 11.92
CA ARG A 84 13.75 2.63 12.94
C ARG A 84 12.70 1.55 13.17
N GLY A 85 13.13 0.43 13.69
CA GLY A 85 12.27 -0.67 14.10
C GLY A 85 13.14 -1.80 14.63
N GLU A 86 12.52 -2.77 15.25
CA GLU A 86 13.18 -3.95 15.77
C GLU A 86 12.78 -5.20 14.99
N PRO A 87 13.68 -6.20 14.89
CA PRO A 87 13.33 -7.57 14.56
C PRO A 87 12.14 -8.10 15.37
N LEU A 88 11.32 -8.96 14.77
CA LEU A 88 10.27 -9.67 15.48
C LEU A 88 10.87 -10.73 16.41
N SER A 89 10.29 -10.91 17.59
CA SER A 89 10.48 -12.16 18.35
C SER A 89 9.62 -13.27 17.75
N ASP A 90 9.92 -14.53 18.07
CA ASP A 90 9.22 -15.70 17.51
C ASP A 90 7.68 -15.62 17.63
N ASP A 91 7.15 -15.24 18.80
CA ASP A 91 5.71 -15.07 19.00
C ASP A 91 5.08 -14.04 18.04
N TYR A 92 5.78 -12.92 17.80
CA TYR A 92 5.32 -11.89 16.89
C TYR A 92 5.54 -12.32 15.43
N ALA A 93 6.62 -13.02 15.12
CA ALA A 93 6.88 -13.56 13.78
C ALA A 93 5.80 -14.57 13.37
N ALA A 94 5.44 -15.50 14.27
CA ALA A 94 4.34 -16.44 14.08
C ALA A 94 3.01 -15.72 13.83
N PHE A 95 2.72 -14.67 14.61
CA PHE A 95 1.52 -13.86 14.41
C PHE A 95 1.50 -13.17 13.05
N TYR A 96 2.58 -12.47 12.69
CA TYR A 96 2.64 -11.72 11.44
C TYR A 96 2.58 -12.65 10.24
N SER A 97 3.24 -13.81 10.31
CA SER A 97 3.18 -14.84 9.28
C SER A 97 1.74 -15.28 9.01
N ASN A 98 1.02 -15.73 10.06
CA ASN A 98 -0.38 -16.12 9.93
C ASN A 98 -1.27 -14.96 9.46
N PHE A 99 -1.05 -13.74 9.95
CA PHE A 99 -1.82 -12.58 9.49
C PHE A 99 -1.59 -12.32 8.00
N MET A 100 -0.34 -12.28 7.54
CA MET A 100 -0.03 -12.01 6.14
C MET A 100 -0.61 -13.10 5.23
N LYS A 101 -0.45 -14.38 5.58
CA LYS A 101 -1.00 -15.50 4.80
C LYS A 101 -2.54 -15.47 4.80
N SER A 102 -3.14 -15.52 5.98
CA SER A 102 -4.58 -15.78 6.15
C SER A 102 -5.46 -14.53 6.07
N GLN A 103 -4.89 -13.31 6.09
CA GLN A 103 -5.66 -12.07 6.07
C GLN A 103 -5.31 -11.14 4.90
N VAL A 104 -4.17 -11.35 4.23
CA VAL A 104 -3.74 -10.52 3.11
C VAL A 104 -3.59 -11.37 1.85
N PHE A 105 -2.63 -12.30 1.83
CA PHE A 105 -2.25 -13.01 0.60
C PHE A 105 -3.29 -14.01 0.11
N VAL A 106 -4.08 -14.61 1.01
CA VAL A 106 -5.22 -15.49 0.63
C VAL A 106 -6.22 -14.81 -0.32
N PHE A 107 -6.34 -13.48 -0.25
CA PHE A 107 -7.26 -12.72 -1.09
C PHE A 107 -6.65 -12.28 -2.42
N LEU A 108 -5.33 -12.38 -2.59
CA LEU A 108 -4.63 -11.85 -3.74
C LEU A 108 -4.54 -12.88 -4.87
N LYS A 109 -4.52 -12.37 -6.11
CA LYS A 109 -4.30 -13.15 -7.33
C LYS A 109 -2.82 -13.05 -7.72
N PRO A 110 -2.02 -14.13 -7.64
CA PRO A 110 -0.57 -14.09 -7.92
C PRO A 110 -0.22 -13.46 -9.27
N GLU A 111 -1.01 -13.77 -10.31
CA GLU A 111 -0.84 -13.26 -11.67
C GLU A 111 -1.00 -11.74 -11.77
N LEU A 112 -1.82 -11.14 -10.91
CA LEU A 112 -2.03 -9.69 -10.84
C LEU A 112 -0.97 -8.99 -9.96
N CYS A 113 -0.36 -9.73 -9.03
CA CYS A 113 0.70 -9.24 -8.15
C CYS A 113 2.08 -9.15 -8.84
N LYS A 114 2.30 -9.91 -9.93
CA LYS A 114 3.59 -9.94 -10.64
C LYS A 114 4.01 -8.56 -11.13
N GLY A 115 5.12 -8.03 -10.58
CA GLY A 115 5.64 -6.69 -10.90
C GLY A 115 4.93 -5.53 -10.18
N VAL A 116 4.05 -5.84 -9.23
CA VAL A 116 3.38 -4.88 -8.34
C VAL A 116 3.98 -4.90 -6.95
N LEU A 117 4.19 -6.10 -6.40
CA LEU A 117 4.79 -6.29 -5.08
C LEU A 117 6.29 -5.96 -5.12
N PRO A 118 6.85 -5.45 -4.00
CA PRO A 118 8.27 -5.17 -3.89
C PRO A 118 9.08 -6.48 -3.85
N ASN A 119 10.41 -6.37 -3.93
CA ASN A 119 11.27 -7.55 -3.73
C ASN A 119 11.13 -8.07 -2.30
N TYR A 120 11.03 -7.17 -1.32
CA TYR A 120 10.94 -7.51 0.09
C TYR A 120 9.73 -6.91 0.79
N ILE A 121 9.17 -7.64 1.75
CA ILE A 121 8.21 -7.13 2.72
C ILE A 121 8.82 -7.25 4.10
N TYR A 122 9.09 -6.13 4.76
CA TYR A 122 9.67 -6.09 6.08
C TYR A 122 8.55 -6.14 7.10
N LEU A 123 8.56 -7.18 7.93
CA LEU A 123 7.67 -7.35 9.07
C LEU A 123 8.44 -6.87 10.30
N VAL A 124 8.06 -5.70 10.80
CA VAL A 124 8.89 -4.91 11.72
C VAL A 124 8.15 -4.70 13.02
N ASP A 125 8.82 -4.93 14.15
CA ASP A 125 8.32 -4.54 15.45
C ASP A 125 8.58 -3.04 15.67
N ASP A 126 7.54 -2.30 16.09
CA ASP A 126 7.64 -0.87 16.42
C ASP A 126 8.32 -0.01 15.34
N LEU A 127 7.92 -0.22 14.06
CA LEU A 127 8.34 0.63 12.94
C LEU A 127 7.96 2.09 13.20
N ARG A 128 8.94 2.98 13.11
CA ARG A 128 8.81 4.39 13.46
C ARG A 128 9.75 5.28 12.67
N MET A 129 9.44 6.57 12.60
CA MET A 129 10.26 7.57 11.93
C MET A 129 10.61 8.74 12.84
N THR A 130 11.78 9.33 12.60
CA THR A 130 12.16 10.62 13.19
C THR A 130 11.26 11.72 12.66
N GLY A 131 10.79 12.61 13.53
CA GLY A 131 10.05 13.82 13.15
C GLY A 131 10.46 15.03 13.99
N GLY A 132 9.86 16.18 13.72
CA GLY A 132 10.09 17.42 14.48
C GLY A 132 9.34 17.44 15.81
N PHE A 133 9.77 16.62 16.77
CA PHE A 133 9.17 16.53 18.11
C PHE A 133 10.21 16.90 19.18
N SER A 134 9.74 17.25 20.39
CA SER A 134 10.64 17.51 21.54
C SER A 134 11.38 16.24 21.98
N GLY A 135 10.76 15.08 21.79
CA GLY A 135 11.38 13.76 21.95
C GLY A 135 10.52 12.66 21.33
N GLY A 136 11.08 11.45 21.23
CA GLY A 136 10.43 10.24 20.70
C GLY A 136 10.24 10.23 19.16
N PHE A 137 9.40 9.31 18.69
CA PHE A 137 9.22 9.01 17.26
C PHE A 137 7.74 8.97 16.87
N ALA A 138 7.46 9.23 15.59
CA ALA A 138 6.14 8.97 15.02
C ALA A 138 6.04 7.49 14.63
N PRO A 139 5.04 6.74 15.12
CA PRO A 139 4.85 5.35 14.77
C PRO A 139 4.33 5.22 13.33
N LEU A 140 4.71 4.13 12.66
CA LEU A 140 4.30 3.82 11.30
C LEU A 140 3.74 2.40 11.24
N ALA A 141 2.44 2.28 10.97
CA ALA A 141 1.84 0.96 10.73
C ALA A 141 2.23 0.37 9.36
N CYS A 142 2.45 1.23 8.37
CA CYS A 142 2.85 0.83 7.01
C CYS A 142 3.81 1.85 6.41
N TYR A 143 4.77 1.36 5.63
CA TYR A 143 5.67 2.16 4.80
C TYR A 143 5.74 1.56 3.40
N TRP A 144 5.43 2.36 2.37
CA TRP A 144 5.17 1.88 1.01
C TRP A 144 6.21 2.32 -0.03
N ASP A 145 7.15 3.15 0.41
CA ASP A 145 8.06 3.91 -0.46
C ASP A 145 9.53 3.56 -0.21
N GLY A 146 9.79 2.39 0.37
CA GLY A 146 11.13 1.83 0.44
C GLY A 146 11.67 1.53 -0.96
N LEU A 147 12.99 1.52 -1.08
CA LEU A 147 13.71 1.36 -2.34
C LEU A 147 13.19 0.17 -3.18
N ASP A 148 13.21 -1.00 -2.56
CA ASP A 148 12.78 -2.28 -3.11
C ASP A 148 11.92 -3.07 -2.12
N TYR A 149 11.41 -2.39 -1.07
CA TYR A 149 10.68 -3.00 0.02
C TYR A 149 9.46 -2.19 0.48
N TRP A 150 8.50 -2.87 1.12
CA TRP A 150 7.47 -2.26 1.96
C TRP A 150 7.66 -2.70 3.40
N GLY A 151 7.33 -1.85 4.38
CA GLY A 151 7.42 -2.16 5.81
C GLY A 151 6.04 -2.20 6.46
N PHE A 152 5.78 -3.18 7.31
CA PHE A 152 4.55 -3.30 8.08
C PHE A 152 4.85 -3.51 9.56
N SER A 153 4.15 -2.75 10.42
CA SER A 153 4.16 -2.93 11.86
C SER A 153 2.74 -2.92 12.42
N PHE A 154 2.47 -3.87 13.31
CA PHE A 154 1.24 -3.99 14.07
C PHE A 154 1.37 -3.56 15.52
N ARG A 155 2.56 -3.09 15.94
CA ARG A 155 2.81 -2.62 17.29
C ARG A 155 3.50 -1.25 17.29
N ALA A 156 3.13 -0.41 18.24
CA ALA A 156 3.85 0.81 18.59
C ALA A 156 4.04 0.87 20.12
N LYS A 157 5.29 0.97 20.55
CA LYS A 157 5.68 0.91 21.97
C LYS A 157 5.61 2.30 22.60
N GLU A 158 4.96 2.43 23.76
CA GLU A 158 4.71 3.74 24.38
C GLU A 158 6.00 4.51 24.68
N GLU A 159 7.03 3.80 25.14
CA GLU A 159 8.33 4.35 25.49
C GLU A 159 9.06 5.04 24.31
N ASN A 160 8.69 4.70 23.07
CA ASN A 160 9.28 5.26 21.86
C ASN A 160 8.43 6.37 21.24
N LEU A 161 7.20 6.60 21.72
CA LEU A 161 6.28 7.54 21.08
C LEU A 161 6.69 9.00 21.31
N ALA A 162 6.45 9.81 20.28
CA ALA A 162 6.75 11.22 20.33
C ALA A 162 5.94 11.97 21.39
N TYR A 163 6.56 13.03 21.92
CA TYR A 163 5.89 14.06 22.71
C TYR A 163 6.36 15.45 22.29
N ILE A 164 5.49 16.44 22.50
CA ILE A 164 5.76 17.87 22.29
C ILE A 164 5.69 18.55 23.65
N GLU A 165 6.79 19.16 24.05
CA GLU A 165 6.90 19.95 25.27
C GLU A 165 6.87 21.43 24.91
N TYR A 166 5.94 22.16 25.50
CA TYR A 166 5.79 23.60 25.31
C TYR A 166 6.51 24.37 26.43
N PRO A 167 6.94 25.62 26.20
CA PRO A 167 7.66 26.42 27.20
C PRO A 167 6.92 26.63 28.53
N ASN A 168 5.60 26.44 28.56
CA ASN A 168 4.78 26.53 29.76
C ASN A 168 4.69 25.20 30.55
N GLY A 169 5.46 24.17 30.19
CA GLY A 169 5.46 22.85 30.82
C GLY A 169 4.34 21.92 30.34
N LEU A 170 3.53 22.31 29.34
CA LEU A 170 2.51 21.42 28.76
C LEU A 170 3.18 20.35 27.89
N ILE A 171 2.83 19.08 28.12
CA ILE A 171 3.27 17.94 27.31
C ILE A 171 2.09 17.39 26.51
N ILE A 172 2.21 17.37 25.19
CA ILE A 172 1.25 16.74 24.28
C ILE A 172 1.87 15.46 23.72
N LYS A 173 1.17 14.32 23.90
CA LYS A 173 1.50 13.04 23.24
C LYS A 173 0.59 12.87 22.00
N PRO A 174 1.07 13.17 20.77
CA PRO A 174 0.23 13.12 19.57
C PRO A 174 -0.19 11.72 19.16
N TYR A 175 0.52 10.69 19.65
CA TYR A 175 0.30 9.30 19.28
C TYR A 175 -0.08 8.44 20.48
N LYS A 176 -0.84 7.37 20.20
CA LYS A 176 -1.16 6.34 21.18
C LYS A 176 -0.44 5.05 20.80
N PRO A 177 0.00 4.25 21.79
CA PRO A 177 0.52 2.93 21.51
C PRO A 177 -0.59 2.06 20.93
N TYR A 178 -0.18 1.06 20.16
CA TYR A 178 -1.08 0.05 19.63
C TYR A 178 -0.36 -1.28 19.57
N ASP A 179 -1.13 -2.36 19.50
CA ASP A 179 -0.60 -3.72 19.54
C ASP A 179 -1.42 -4.62 18.60
N LEU A 180 -0.97 -5.85 18.38
CA LEU A 180 -1.56 -6.86 17.50
C LEU A 180 -3.10 -6.82 17.49
N PRO A 181 -3.77 -7.00 16.32
CA PRO A 181 -5.23 -6.98 16.27
C PRO A 181 -5.83 -8.08 17.15
N LYS A 182 -6.82 -7.70 17.95
CA LYS A 182 -7.55 -8.56 18.89
C LYS A 182 -9.00 -8.77 18.50
N THR A 183 -9.59 -7.83 17.76
CA THR A 183 -11.00 -7.90 17.33
C THR A 183 -11.13 -8.10 15.83
N SER A 184 -12.23 -8.72 15.38
CA SER A 184 -12.50 -8.90 13.93
C SER A 184 -12.46 -7.58 13.16
N TRP A 185 -12.85 -6.48 13.81
CA TRP A 185 -12.74 -5.14 13.25
C TRP A 185 -11.29 -4.69 13.05
N GLU A 186 -10.42 -4.86 14.06
CA GLU A 186 -9.00 -4.49 13.94
C GLU A 186 -8.27 -5.31 12.87
N TYR A 187 -8.60 -6.61 12.76
CA TYR A 187 -8.15 -7.45 11.65
C TYR A 187 -8.60 -6.89 10.30
N LYS A 188 -9.90 -6.61 10.16
CA LYS A 188 -10.47 -6.05 8.93
C LYS A 188 -9.83 -4.71 8.58
N ALA A 189 -9.67 -3.81 9.55
CA ALA A 189 -9.09 -2.50 9.33
C ALA A 189 -7.64 -2.59 8.82
N ARG A 190 -6.81 -3.41 9.48
CA ARG A 190 -5.40 -3.62 9.09
C ARG A 190 -5.26 -4.24 7.70
N ARG A 191 -5.95 -5.35 7.41
CA ARG A 191 -5.86 -5.96 6.08
C ARG A 191 -6.38 -5.03 4.99
N THR A 192 -7.43 -4.26 5.28
CA THR A 192 -8.02 -3.35 4.29
C THR A 192 -7.02 -2.27 3.91
N VAL A 193 -6.30 -1.71 4.88
CA VAL A 193 -5.23 -0.73 4.61
C VAL A 193 -4.15 -1.32 3.72
N ILE A 194 -3.76 -2.57 3.94
CA ILE A 194 -2.75 -3.25 3.10
C ILE A 194 -3.30 -3.49 1.68
N LEU A 195 -4.45 -4.16 1.58
CA LEU A 195 -5.06 -4.58 0.32
C LEU A 195 -5.44 -3.39 -0.57
N GLN A 196 -5.92 -2.27 -0.01
CA GLN A 196 -6.26 -1.09 -0.81
C GLN A 196 -5.07 -0.50 -1.56
N ASN A 197 -3.87 -0.56 -0.95
CA ASN A 197 -2.66 -0.01 -1.53
C ASN A 197 -2.13 -0.95 -2.61
N ILE A 198 -2.23 -2.26 -2.39
CA ILE A 198 -1.91 -3.27 -3.40
C ILE A 198 -2.82 -3.09 -4.62
N LEU A 199 -4.15 -3.00 -4.43
CA LEU A 199 -5.11 -2.78 -5.52
C LEU A 199 -4.82 -1.48 -6.29
N ALA A 200 -4.56 -0.37 -5.59
CA ALA A 200 -4.20 0.88 -6.23
C ALA A 200 -2.91 0.76 -7.07
N LYS A 201 -1.89 0.05 -6.57
CA LYS A 201 -0.65 -0.21 -7.32
C LYS A 201 -0.87 -1.16 -8.51
N MET A 202 -1.76 -2.14 -8.41
CA MET A 202 -2.15 -3.00 -9.54
C MET A 202 -2.76 -2.18 -10.68
N VAL A 203 -3.65 -1.22 -10.37
CA VAL A 203 -4.20 -0.29 -11.36
C VAL A 203 -3.10 0.59 -11.96
N ASN A 204 -2.21 1.16 -11.12
CA ASN A 204 -1.12 2.02 -11.59
C ASN A 204 -0.13 1.30 -12.52
N LYS A 205 0.12 0.01 -12.28
CA LYS A 205 0.97 -0.85 -13.11
C LYS A 205 0.24 -1.46 -14.31
N GLY A 206 -1.05 -1.15 -14.50
CA GLY A 206 -1.86 -1.66 -15.61
C GLY A 206 -2.24 -3.14 -15.50
N LYS A 207 -2.05 -3.76 -14.34
CA LYS A 207 -2.43 -5.17 -14.09
C LYS A 207 -3.95 -5.31 -14.01
N ILE A 208 -4.60 -4.32 -13.42
CA ILE A 208 -6.05 -4.12 -13.52
C ILE A 208 -6.27 -2.96 -14.48
N ALA A 209 -6.80 -3.25 -15.66
CA ALA A 209 -7.13 -2.26 -16.66
C ALA A 209 -8.39 -1.49 -16.22
N ILE A 210 -8.37 -0.17 -16.42
CA ILE A 210 -9.52 0.70 -16.18
C ILE A 210 -10.61 0.35 -17.21
N PRO A 211 -11.86 0.05 -16.80
CA PRO A 211 -12.95 -0.23 -17.72
C PRO A 211 -13.23 0.97 -18.64
N SER A 212 -13.67 0.68 -19.87
CA SER A 212 -13.96 1.72 -20.87
C SER A 212 -15.02 2.72 -20.40
N GLU A 213 -16.01 2.28 -19.62
CA GLU A 213 -17.05 3.14 -19.04
C GLU A 213 -16.48 4.23 -18.12
N PHE A 214 -15.37 3.97 -17.42
CA PHE A 214 -14.67 4.99 -16.66
C PHE A 214 -13.80 5.86 -17.58
N GLN A 215 -13.14 5.27 -18.58
CA GLN A 215 -12.23 6.00 -19.47
C GLN A 215 -12.93 7.01 -20.38
N SER A 216 -14.09 6.64 -20.95
CA SER A 216 -14.86 7.51 -21.84
C SER A 216 -15.65 8.59 -21.10
N GLY A 217 -15.57 8.60 -19.76
CA GLY A 217 -16.36 9.47 -18.91
C GLY A 217 -17.82 9.02 -18.74
N GLY A 218 -18.22 7.81 -19.16
CA GLY A 218 -19.55 7.21 -18.92
C GLY A 218 -20.66 8.17 -18.52
N ASP A 219 -21.04 8.15 -17.24
CA ASP A 219 -21.92 9.16 -16.60
C ASP A 219 -21.11 10.21 -15.78
N PHE A 220 -19.78 10.17 -15.84
CA PHE A 220 -18.85 11.03 -15.11
C PHE A 220 -18.31 12.18 -15.99
N ASP A 221 -18.67 13.41 -15.65
CA ASP A 221 -17.94 14.58 -16.13
C ASP A 221 -16.76 14.89 -15.18
N TYR A 222 -15.57 14.41 -15.52
CA TYR A 222 -14.34 14.67 -14.75
C TYR A 222 -13.86 16.13 -14.83
N SER A 223 -14.40 16.92 -15.75
CA SER A 223 -14.11 18.36 -15.83
C SER A 223 -15.00 19.18 -14.89
N GLN A 224 -16.13 18.61 -14.46
CA GLN A 224 -17.07 19.27 -13.56
C GLN A 224 -16.47 19.44 -12.17
N LYS A 225 -16.55 20.67 -11.63
CA LYS A 225 -16.25 20.92 -10.22
C LYS A 225 -17.30 20.28 -9.32
N TYR A 226 -16.85 19.56 -8.30
CA TYR A 226 -17.71 19.02 -7.26
C TYR A 226 -17.67 19.87 -5.98
N SER A 227 -18.69 19.72 -5.14
CA SER A 227 -18.75 20.29 -3.80
C SER A 227 -18.66 19.19 -2.73
N THR A 228 -18.07 19.51 -1.58
CA THR A 228 -18.09 18.66 -0.38
C THR A 228 -19.26 18.98 0.55
N THR A 229 -20.09 19.95 0.20
CA THR A 229 -21.29 20.34 0.95
C THR A 229 -22.48 19.49 0.52
N VAL A 230 -23.07 18.75 1.47
CA VAL A 230 -24.12 17.74 1.21
C VAL A 230 -25.37 18.33 0.52
N SER A 231 -25.74 19.56 0.84
CA SER A 231 -26.90 20.24 0.25
C SER A 231 -26.66 20.72 -1.19
N ALA A 232 -25.41 20.81 -1.65
CA ALA A 232 -25.11 21.31 -3.00
C ALA A 232 -25.65 20.36 -4.08
N GLU A 233 -26.05 20.93 -5.22
CA GLU A 233 -26.47 20.14 -6.39
C GLU A 233 -25.32 19.30 -6.93
N ASN A 234 -24.14 19.89 -7.04
CA ASN A 234 -22.90 19.23 -7.45
C ASN A 234 -22.16 18.53 -6.29
N TYR A 235 -22.86 18.09 -5.25
CA TYR A 235 -22.25 17.31 -4.16
C TYR A 235 -21.60 16.04 -4.73
N TYR A 236 -20.33 15.80 -4.39
CA TYR A 236 -19.52 14.76 -5.06
C TYR A 236 -20.15 13.37 -5.08
N MET A 237 -20.86 12.96 -4.00
CA MET A 237 -21.53 11.65 -3.99
C MET A 237 -22.73 11.57 -4.93
N LYS A 238 -23.44 12.69 -5.17
CA LYS A 238 -24.53 12.74 -6.16
C LYS A 238 -23.98 12.58 -7.58
N LEU A 239 -22.75 13.04 -7.81
CA LEU A 239 -22.02 12.87 -9.07
C LEU A 239 -21.36 11.48 -9.20
N GLY A 240 -21.61 10.56 -8.26
CA GLY A 240 -21.05 9.21 -8.31
C GLY A 240 -19.58 9.12 -7.88
N TYR A 241 -19.07 10.09 -7.11
CA TYR A 241 -17.74 9.97 -6.50
C TYR A 241 -17.89 9.43 -5.07
N PRO A 242 -17.33 8.26 -4.72
CA PRO A 242 -17.51 7.67 -3.39
C PRO A 242 -16.66 8.33 -2.30
N GLY A 243 -15.76 9.25 -2.69
CA GLY A 243 -14.74 9.88 -1.85
C GLY A 243 -13.36 9.34 -2.14
N ASN A 244 -12.37 9.75 -1.34
CA ASN A 244 -10.99 9.27 -1.44
C ASN A 244 -10.61 8.49 -0.19
N MET A 245 -10.03 7.31 -0.34
CA MET A 245 -9.43 6.58 0.78
C MET A 245 -7.92 6.83 0.77
N VAL A 246 -7.44 7.49 1.82
CA VAL A 246 -6.02 7.78 1.98
C VAL A 246 -5.24 6.49 2.28
N PRO A 247 -3.97 6.38 1.84
CA PRO A 247 -3.17 5.15 1.94
C PRO A 247 -3.08 4.53 3.33
N THR A 248 -3.16 5.34 4.39
CA THR A 248 -2.92 4.92 5.78
C THR A 248 -4.19 4.81 6.62
N ALA A 249 -5.37 5.16 6.09
CA ALA A 249 -6.61 5.17 6.85
C ALA A 249 -7.58 4.13 6.33
N TYR A 250 -8.39 3.60 7.24
CA TYR A 250 -9.50 2.74 6.87
C TYR A 250 -10.63 3.54 6.21
N ASN A 251 -10.96 4.78 6.60
CA ASN A 251 -12.17 5.46 6.11
C ASN A 251 -12.00 6.27 4.82
N PHE A 252 -13.08 6.37 4.03
CA PHE A 252 -13.18 7.35 2.95
C PHE A 252 -13.29 8.76 3.54
N THR A 253 -12.52 9.69 2.99
CA THR A 253 -12.59 11.12 3.26
C THR A 253 -13.24 11.82 2.07
N ASN A 254 -13.56 13.10 2.26
CA ASN A 254 -13.94 13.95 1.14
C ASN A 254 -12.84 13.93 0.08
N PRO A 255 -13.20 13.92 -1.20
CA PRO A 255 -12.21 13.98 -2.26
C PRO A 255 -11.55 15.36 -2.27
N SER A 256 -10.28 15.38 -2.64
CA SER A 256 -9.48 16.60 -2.83
C SER A 256 -8.88 16.62 -4.23
N GLY A 257 -8.73 17.81 -4.80
CA GLY A 257 -8.20 17.99 -6.15
C GLY A 257 -9.19 17.62 -7.25
N THR A 258 -8.67 17.26 -8.42
CA THR A 258 -9.44 16.72 -9.54
C THR A 258 -9.51 15.20 -9.46
N ILE A 259 -10.67 14.63 -9.80
CA ILE A 259 -10.85 13.18 -9.88
C ILE A 259 -10.77 12.79 -11.35
N ASP A 260 -9.87 11.87 -11.68
CA ASP A 260 -9.77 11.27 -13.01
C ASP A 260 -10.35 9.84 -13.03
N ALA A 261 -10.47 9.28 -14.23
CA ALA A 261 -10.98 7.91 -14.42
C ALA A 261 -10.24 6.87 -13.59
N LYS A 262 -8.91 7.00 -13.50
CA LYS A 262 -8.05 6.08 -12.75
C LYS A 262 -8.34 6.13 -11.25
N THR A 263 -8.36 7.33 -10.69
CA THR A 263 -8.63 7.58 -9.27
C THR A 263 -10.04 7.12 -8.92
N ASN A 264 -11.03 7.45 -9.75
CA ASN A 264 -12.40 7.05 -9.50
C ASN A 264 -12.55 5.53 -9.52
N PHE A 265 -12.07 4.86 -10.57
CA PHE A 265 -12.11 3.40 -10.65
C PHE A 265 -11.38 2.73 -9.47
N ALA A 266 -10.20 3.22 -9.08
CA ALA A 266 -9.48 2.71 -7.91
C ALA A 266 -10.31 2.88 -6.63
N ASN A 267 -11.05 3.97 -6.46
CA ASN A 267 -11.93 4.16 -5.31
C ASN A 267 -13.14 3.21 -5.32
N TYR A 268 -13.67 2.84 -6.49
CA TYR A 268 -14.70 1.80 -6.59
C TYR A 268 -14.18 0.39 -6.26
N LEU A 269 -12.95 0.05 -6.66
CA LEU A 269 -12.31 -1.19 -6.20
C LEU A 269 -12.21 -1.21 -4.66
N LYS A 270 -11.85 -0.08 -4.04
CA LYS A 270 -11.78 0.06 -2.59
C LYS A 270 -13.16 0.01 -1.90
N LEU A 271 -14.24 0.37 -2.59
CA LEU A 271 -15.59 0.12 -2.08
C LEU A 271 -15.88 -1.38 -2.05
N GLY A 272 -15.61 -2.10 -3.15
CA GLY A 272 -15.78 -3.55 -3.23
C GLY A 272 -14.99 -4.30 -2.15
N LEU A 273 -13.74 -3.88 -1.90
CA LEU A 273 -12.88 -4.39 -0.82
C LEU A 273 -13.52 -4.29 0.58
N ARG A 274 -14.41 -3.31 0.81
CA ARG A 274 -14.84 -2.91 2.17
C ARG A 274 -16.27 -3.25 2.51
N TYR A 275 -17.11 -3.19 1.48
CA TYR A 275 -18.54 -3.33 1.61
C TYR A 275 -19.00 -4.47 0.71
N THR A 276 -19.75 -5.40 1.31
CA THR A 276 -20.67 -6.27 0.58
C THR A 276 -21.77 -5.44 -0.09
N ARG A 277 -22.55 -6.06 -0.97
CA ARG A 277 -23.65 -5.39 -1.66
C ARG A 277 -24.67 -4.76 -0.71
N ASP A 278 -25.02 -5.45 0.37
CA ASP A 278 -25.97 -4.94 1.37
C ASP A 278 -25.38 -3.79 2.18
N SER A 279 -24.12 -3.92 2.61
CA SER A 279 -23.49 -2.89 3.43
C SER A 279 -23.18 -1.61 2.64
N VAL A 280 -22.94 -1.69 1.32
CA VAL A 280 -22.78 -0.50 0.48
C VAL A 280 -24.11 0.26 0.31
N LEU A 281 -25.26 -0.43 0.29
CA LEU A 281 -26.58 0.22 0.25
C LEU A 281 -26.92 0.96 1.55
N ILE A 282 -26.50 0.41 2.69
CA ILE A 282 -26.64 1.10 3.98
C ILE A 282 -25.80 2.38 3.99
N LYS A 283 -24.56 2.30 3.48
CA LYS A 283 -23.64 3.43 3.47
C LYS A 283 -24.03 4.49 2.43
N TYR A 284 -24.47 4.04 1.26
CA TYR A 284 -24.83 4.86 0.11
C TYR A 284 -26.23 4.46 -0.39
N PRO A 285 -27.30 4.98 0.22
CA PRO A 285 -28.67 4.61 -0.17
C PRO A 285 -28.91 4.90 -1.66
N GLN A 286 -29.40 3.91 -2.40
CA GLN A 286 -29.54 3.98 -3.87
C GLN A 286 -30.41 5.15 -4.32
N GLU A 287 -31.46 5.50 -3.56
CA GLU A 287 -32.33 6.63 -3.88
C GLU A 287 -31.62 7.99 -3.76
N LYS A 288 -30.56 8.07 -2.96
CA LYS A 288 -29.73 9.28 -2.80
C LYS A 288 -28.53 9.29 -3.74
N TYR A 289 -27.91 8.12 -3.95
CA TYR A 289 -26.64 7.99 -4.66
C TYR A 289 -26.69 6.86 -5.70
N PRO A 290 -27.59 6.93 -6.70
CA PRO A 290 -27.81 5.84 -7.66
C PRO A 290 -26.57 5.54 -8.50
N LEU A 291 -25.77 6.55 -8.85
CA LEU A 291 -24.52 6.37 -9.60
C LEU A 291 -23.49 5.58 -8.80
N ILE A 292 -23.34 5.83 -7.49
CA ILE A 292 -22.41 5.05 -6.65
C ILE A 292 -22.77 3.57 -6.68
N ILE A 293 -24.06 3.26 -6.57
CA ILE A 293 -24.51 1.88 -6.55
C ILE A 293 -24.33 1.20 -7.92
N ARG A 294 -24.68 1.89 -9.02
CA ARG A 294 -24.48 1.38 -10.39
C ARG A 294 -23.02 1.04 -10.68
N TYR A 295 -22.10 1.95 -10.35
CA TYR A 295 -20.67 1.75 -10.63
C TYR A 295 -20.00 0.81 -9.63
N TYR A 296 -20.52 0.68 -8.41
CA TYR A 296 -20.14 -0.40 -7.51
C TYR A 296 -20.46 -1.76 -8.14
N ASP A 297 -21.70 -1.98 -8.58
CA ASP A 297 -22.14 -3.24 -9.19
C ASP A 297 -21.35 -3.57 -10.46
N SER A 298 -21.15 -2.57 -11.30
CA SER A 298 -20.39 -2.70 -12.55
C SER A 298 -18.92 -3.03 -12.26
N THR A 299 -18.32 -2.41 -11.25
CA THR A 299 -16.94 -2.71 -10.83
C THR A 299 -16.80 -4.12 -10.28
N VAL A 300 -17.69 -4.56 -9.38
CA VAL A 300 -17.67 -5.92 -8.81
C VAL A 300 -17.85 -6.96 -9.92
N LYS A 301 -18.81 -6.74 -10.83
CA LYS A 301 -19.04 -7.60 -11.98
C LYS A 301 -17.82 -7.66 -12.90
N TYR A 302 -17.24 -6.51 -13.23
CA TYR A 302 -16.05 -6.43 -14.09
C TYR A 302 -14.86 -7.23 -13.51
N MET A 303 -14.62 -7.12 -12.20
CA MET A 303 -13.55 -7.87 -11.54
C MET A 303 -13.81 -9.38 -11.56
N LYS A 304 -15.06 -9.81 -11.36
CA LYS A 304 -15.45 -11.21 -11.48
C LYS A 304 -15.29 -11.74 -12.90
N ASP A 305 -15.84 -11.04 -13.88
CA ASP A 305 -15.88 -11.53 -15.27
C ASP A 305 -14.51 -11.52 -15.93
N LYS A 306 -13.73 -10.45 -15.76
CA LYS A 306 -12.45 -10.27 -16.46
C LYS A 306 -11.28 -10.92 -15.75
N TYR A 307 -11.30 -10.92 -14.41
CA TYR A 307 -10.17 -11.36 -13.59
C TYR A 307 -10.48 -12.58 -12.73
N SER A 308 -11.70 -13.13 -12.80
CA SER A 308 -12.13 -14.24 -11.93
C SER A 308 -11.87 -13.94 -10.45
N TRP A 309 -12.08 -12.67 -10.05
CA TRP A 309 -11.74 -12.17 -8.73
C TRP A 309 -12.94 -11.49 -8.07
N ASP A 310 -13.48 -12.14 -7.04
CA ASP A 310 -14.51 -11.55 -6.18
C ASP A 310 -13.86 -10.66 -5.11
N ILE A 311 -13.67 -9.38 -5.44
CA ILE A 311 -13.10 -8.40 -4.51
C ILE A 311 -13.96 -8.18 -3.25
N THR A 312 -15.23 -8.59 -3.25
CA THR A 312 -16.14 -8.40 -2.11
C THR A 312 -15.94 -9.42 -1.00
N GLN A 313 -15.28 -10.55 -1.27
CA GLN A 313 -14.90 -11.52 -0.24
C GLN A 313 -14.00 -10.89 0.83
N MET A 314 -13.19 -9.90 0.46
CA MET A 314 -12.32 -9.18 1.39
C MET A 314 -13.10 -8.32 2.40
N ALA A 315 -14.33 -7.91 2.03
CA ALA A 315 -15.22 -7.11 2.86
C ALA A 315 -15.85 -7.95 3.98
N GLU A 316 -15.98 -9.25 3.79
CA GLU A 316 -16.54 -10.15 4.78
C GLU A 316 -15.63 -10.18 6.01
N LEU A 317 -16.22 -10.12 7.21
CA LEU A 317 -15.44 -10.31 8.42
C LEU A 317 -15.04 -11.79 8.43
N PRO A 318 -13.74 -12.14 8.39
CA PRO A 318 -13.35 -13.51 8.57
C PRO A 318 -13.84 -13.94 9.94
N ALA A 319 -14.30 -15.18 10.04
CA ALA A 319 -14.34 -15.84 11.32
C ALA A 319 -12.95 -15.67 11.95
N ILE A 320 -12.88 -15.24 13.21
CA ILE A 320 -11.63 -15.33 13.96
C ILE A 320 -11.24 -16.81 13.85
N ILE A 321 -10.19 -17.14 13.08
CA ILE A 321 -9.66 -18.49 13.07
C ILE A 321 -9.09 -18.64 14.47
N GLY A 322 -9.89 -19.27 15.33
CA GLY A 322 -9.53 -19.54 16.70
C GLY A 322 -8.19 -20.26 16.70
N LYS A 323 -7.34 -19.89 17.65
CA LYS A 323 -6.33 -20.82 18.16
C LYS A 323 -7.07 -22.12 18.45
N ASN A 324 -6.91 -23.12 17.61
CA ASN A 324 -7.20 -24.47 18.05
C ASN A 324 -6.13 -24.78 19.09
N GLU A 325 -6.63 -25.10 20.28
CA GLU A 325 -5.90 -25.52 21.47
C GLU A 325 -4.90 -26.64 21.19
#